data_AF-A0A519QVY7-F1
#
_entry.id   AF-A0A519QVY7-F1
#
_cell.length_a   1.000
_cell.length_b   1.000
_cell.length_c   1.000
_cell.angle_alpha   90.00
_cell.angle_beta   90.00
_cell.angle_gamma   90.00
#
_symmetry.space_group_name_H-M   'P 1'
#
loop_
_entity.id
_entity.type
_entity.pdbx_description
1 polymer ?
#
loop_
_entity_poly.entity_id
_entity_poly.type
_entity_poly.pdbx_seq_one_letter_code
_entity_poly.pdbx_strand_id
1 'polypeptide(L)'
;MRYLYLCFIVFALYSCKSEHERTVHTKKGEIIRYGNQGIDNREAAALFNKGLQSVEERDFYSAEEYFQKADSIEKDNSAILNALALTCEKFDNDEEAERIYTRIFSKDSSTIATYANYGRFLLYREQPKEANKLLLKGYKYTIESNKYPEPALIMNLAISYSELKDCKSAIKYAREAQEYAQNKDLKSRIAVIIQHIREKCQ
;
A
#
# COMPACT_ATOMS: atom_id res chain seq x y z
N MET A 1 44.96 -3.64 46.82
CA MET A 1 45.04 -2.60 45.77
C MET A 1 44.80 -3.30 44.44
N ARG A 2 43.60 -3.53 43.90
CA ARG A 2 42.29 -2.83 43.91
C ARG A 2 42.20 -1.58 43.01
N TYR A 3 42.43 -1.76 41.70
CA TYR A 3 41.80 -1.11 40.54
C TYR A 3 41.93 -2.11 39.36
N LEU A 4 40.94 -2.58 38.59
CA LEU A 4 39.48 -2.41 38.52
C LEU A 4 38.92 -1.18 37.78
N TYR A 5 38.16 -1.47 36.70
CA TYR A 5 37.48 -0.58 35.73
C TYR A 5 38.42 0.26 34.82
N LEU A 6 38.06 0.61 33.57
CA LEU A 6 36.72 0.63 32.96
C LEU A 6 36.76 0.37 31.43
N CYS A 7 35.97 -0.58 30.93
CA CYS A 7 35.79 -0.79 29.48
C CYS A 7 34.78 0.23 28.93
N PHE A 8 35.23 1.25 28.17
CA PHE A 8 34.33 2.12 27.41
C PHE A 8 34.14 1.60 25.98
N ILE A 9 33.29 0.59 25.84
CA ILE A 9 32.68 0.26 24.54
C ILE A 9 31.58 1.28 24.29
N VAL A 10 31.89 2.36 23.57
CA VAL A 10 30.87 3.31 23.07
C VAL A 10 30.46 2.91 21.65
N PHE A 11 29.92 1.70 21.51
CA PHE A 11 29.20 1.24 20.33
C PHE A 11 27.70 1.16 20.68
N ALA A 12 27.04 2.31 20.80
CA ALA A 12 25.61 2.40 21.10
C ALA A 12 24.93 3.64 20.48
N LEU A 13 25.40 4.13 19.32
CA LEU A 13 24.68 5.10 18.48
C LEU A 13 24.06 4.41 17.25
N TYR A 14 23.44 3.23 17.47
CA TYR A 14 22.66 2.52 16.45
C TYR A 14 21.49 1.76 17.09
N SER A 15 20.40 2.48 17.39
CA SER A 15 19.07 1.86 17.54
C SER A 15 17.91 2.84 17.34
N CYS A 16 17.98 3.70 16.31
CA CYS A 16 16.76 4.02 15.57
C CYS A 16 16.51 2.84 14.63
N LYS A 17 16.01 1.74 15.20
CA LYS A 17 15.64 0.55 14.43
C LYS A 17 14.36 0.89 13.67
N SER A 18 14.49 1.22 12.39
CA SER A 18 13.34 1.34 11.50
C SER A 18 12.53 0.04 11.59
N GLU A 19 11.24 0.16 11.84
CA GLU A 19 10.44 -1.03 12.10
C GLU A 19 10.18 -1.74 10.78
N HIS A 20 10.48 -3.05 10.75
CA HIS A 20 10.37 -3.83 9.53
C HIS A 20 8.91 -3.85 9.04
N GLU A 21 8.73 -3.80 7.72
CA GLU A 21 7.41 -3.74 7.11
C GLU A 21 6.55 -4.92 7.56
N ARG A 22 5.41 -4.59 8.18
CA ARG A 22 4.43 -5.56 8.64
C ARG A 22 3.51 -5.97 7.51
N THR A 23 3.19 -7.25 7.47
CA THR A 23 2.32 -7.88 6.47
C THR A 23 1.06 -8.35 7.18
N VAL A 24 -0.05 -7.65 7.03
CA VAL A 24 -1.32 -8.07 7.65
C VAL A 24 -2.13 -8.91 6.67
N HIS A 25 -2.50 -10.11 7.11
CA HIS A 25 -3.28 -11.07 6.33
C HIS A 25 -4.77 -10.96 6.67
N THR A 26 -5.59 -10.51 5.71
CA THR A 26 -7.04 -10.40 5.90
C THR A 26 -7.79 -11.63 5.37
N LYS A 27 -9.02 -11.88 5.88
CA LYS A 27 -9.88 -13.00 5.41
C LYS A 27 -10.15 -13.00 3.89
N LYS A 28 -10.06 -11.84 3.23
CA LYS A 28 -10.23 -11.69 1.77
C LYS A 28 -8.93 -11.97 0.97
N GLY A 29 -7.85 -12.44 1.61
CA GLY A 29 -6.56 -12.74 0.95
C GLY A 29 -5.75 -11.50 0.53
N GLU A 30 -6.26 -10.30 0.82
CA GLU A 30 -5.51 -9.07 0.62
C GLU A 30 -4.45 -8.94 1.71
N ILE A 31 -3.21 -8.87 1.24
CA ILE A 31 -2.01 -8.52 1.99
C ILE A 31 -1.96 -7.00 2.04
N ILE A 32 -1.88 -6.43 3.23
CA ILE A 32 -1.52 -5.03 3.38
C ILE A 32 -0.12 -4.93 3.97
N ARG A 33 0.75 -4.20 3.25
CA ARG A 33 2.16 -3.99 3.60
C ARG A 33 2.31 -2.57 4.11
N TYR A 34 2.64 -2.44 5.39
CA TYR A 34 2.82 -1.16 6.05
C TYR A 34 4.15 -1.13 6.79
N GLY A 35 4.77 0.03 6.88
CA GLY A 35 5.87 0.31 7.79
C GLY A 35 5.79 1.75 8.26
N ASN A 36 6.45 2.08 9.36
CA ASN A 36 6.57 3.47 9.83
C ASN A 36 7.63 4.29 9.06
N GLN A 37 8.05 3.81 7.89
CA GLN A 37 9.01 4.49 7.03
C GLN A 37 8.42 5.81 6.51
N GLY A 38 9.14 6.90 6.73
CA GLY A 38 8.70 8.23 6.35
C GLY A 38 7.65 8.84 7.29
N ILE A 39 7.48 8.33 8.51
CA ILE A 39 6.82 9.04 9.62
C ILE A 39 7.93 9.59 10.52
N ASP A 40 8.10 10.91 10.55
CA ASP A 40 9.22 11.57 11.22
C ASP A 40 8.96 11.82 12.71
N ASN A 41 7.70 12.06 13.09
CA ASN A 41 7.30 12.31 14.46
C ASN A 41 7.18 10.99 15.25
N ARG A 42 7.98 10.86 16.30
CA ARG A 42 8.04 9.65 17.15
C ARG A 42 6.69 9.30 17.81
N GLU A 43 5.87 10.28 18.15
CA GLU A 43 4.55 10.05 18.74
C GLU A 43 3.55 9.57 17.68
N ALA A 44 3.55 10.20 16.50
CA ALA A 44 2.76 9.75 15.36
C ALA A 44 3.14 8.32 14.94
N ALA A 45 4.43 8.01 14.87
CA ALA A 45 4.93 6.66 14.57
C ALA A 45 4.51 5.62 15.63
N ALA A 46 4.52 5.99 16.92
CA ALA A 46 4.06 5.11 18.00
C ALA A 46 2.54 4.86 17.94
N LEU A 47 1.74 5.86 17.57
CA LEU A 47 0.30 5.71 17.35
C LEU A 47 0.01 4.88 16.09
N PHE A 48 0.69 5.15 14.98
CA PHE A 48 0.61 4.36 13.76
C PHE A 48 0.90 2.88 14.01
N ASN A 49 1.94 2.57 14.78
CA ASN A 49 2.28 1.19 15.16
C ASN A 49 1.20 0.51 16.03
N LYS A 50 0.49 1.25 16.89
CA LYS A 50 -0.69 0.73 17.60
C LYS A 50 -1.85 0.47 16.64
N GLY A 51 -2.06 1.37 15.67
CA GLY A 51 -3.03 1.16 14.61
C GLY A 51 -2.75 -0.14 13.83
N LEU A 52 -1.50 -0.39 13.45
CA LEU A 52 -1.08 -1.64 12.80
C LEU A 52 -1.39 -2.88 13.66
N GLN A 53 -1.09 -2.83 14.97
CA GLN A 53 -1.44 -3.92 15.90
C GLN A 53 -2.95 -4.16 15.94
N SER A 54 -3.78 -3.11 16.01
CA SER A 54 -5.23 -3.26 15.97
C SER A 54 -5.73 -3.83 14.64
N VAL A 55 -5.11 -3.53 13.49
CA VAL A 55 -5.40 -4.20 12.20
C VAL A 55 -5.04 -5.70 12.25
N GLU A 56 -3.91 -6.06 12.86
CA GLU A 56 -3.51 -7.47 13.07
C GLU A 56 -4.52 -8.23 13.96
N GLU A 57 -5.01 -7.58 15.01
CA GLU A 57 -6.05 -8.08 15.94
C GLU A 57 -7.47 -8.06 15.31
N ARG A 58 -7.61 -7.44 14.13
CA ARG A 58 -8.88 -7.21 13.39
C ARG A 58 -9.86 -6.26 14.11
N ASP A 59 -9.36 -5.44 15.01
CA ASP A 59 -10.06 -4.30 15.61
C ASP A 59 -9.87 -3.05 14.72
N PHE A 60 -10.69 -2.98 13.66
CA PHE A 60 -10.61 -1.88 12.70
C PHE A 60 -11.06 -0.53 13.28
N TYR A 61 -11.87 -0.52 14.35
CA TYR A 61 -12.27 0.72 15.04
C TYR A 61 -11.08 1.35 15.78
N SER A 62 -10.38 0.56 16.61
CA SER A 62 -9.17 1.04 17.30
C SER A 62 -8.07 1.40 16.29
N ALA A 63 -7.94 0.64 15.20
CA ALA A 63 -7.01 0.95 14.14
C ALA A 63 -7.28 2.32 13.50
N GLU A 64 -8.53 2.60 13.13
CA GLU A 64 -8.94 3.89 12.58
C GLU A 64 -8.65 5.03 13.58
N GLU A 65 -9.02 4.88 14.84
CA GLU A 65 -8.77 5.89 15.89
C GLU A 65 -7.26 6.17 16.07
N TYR A 66 -6.42 5.13 16.06
CA TYR A 66 -4.96 5.29 16.17
C TYR A 66 -4.34 5.96 14.95
N PHE A 67 -4.80 5.64 13.73
CA PHE A 67 -4.32 6.31 12.52
C PHE A 67 -4.81 7.77 12.42
N GLN A 68 -6.05 8.07 12.83
CA GLN A 68 -6.55 9.45 12.94
C GLN A 68 -5.73 10.27 13.95
N LYS A 69 -5.39 9.69 15.11
CA LYS A 69 -4.50 10.33 16.10
C LYS A 69 -3.09 10.56 15.54
N ALA A 70 -2.53 9.61 14.80
CA ALA A 70 -1.24 9.77 14.14
C ALA A 70 -1.26 10.91 13.10
N ASP A 71 -2.28 10.98 12.24
CA ASP A 71 -2.44 12.07 11.26
C ASP A 71 -2.69 13.42 11.95
N SER A 72 -3.33 13.45 13.13
CA SER A 72 -3.52 14.70 13.87
C SER A 72 -2.21 15.36 14.31
N ILE A 73 -1.16 14.55 14.50
CA ILE A 73 0.19 14.95 14.91
C ILE A 73 1.08 15.19 13.67
N GLU A 74 1.05 14.28 12.69
CA GLU A 74 1.81 14.37 11.45
C GLU A 74 0.87 14.34 10.25
N LYS A 75 0.31 15.52 9.96
CA LYS A 75 -0.74 15.69 8.96
C LYS A 75 -0.29 15.39 7.54
N ASP A 76 -1.22 14.84 6.78
CA ASP A 76 -1.08 14.62 5.34
C ASP A 76 0.08 13.65 4.99
N ASN A 77 0.56 12.86 5.97
CA ASN A 77 1.59 11.85 5.75
C ASN A 77 1.05 10.68 4.90
N SER A 78 1.79 10.32 3.84
CA SER A 78 1.38 9.31 2.87
C SER A 78 1.21 7.89 3.47
N ALA A 79 2.03 7.49 4.44
CA ALA A 79 1.95 6.18 5.06
C ALA A 79 0.73 6.10 5.99
N ILE A 80 0.52 7.13 6.81
CA ILE A 80 -0.62 7.23 7.73
C ILE A 80 -1.94 7.28 6.95
N LEU A 81 -2.06 8.14 5.94
CA LEU A 81 -3.30 8.27 5.16
C LEU A 81 -3.60 7.02 4.32
N ASN A 82 -2.59 6.34 3.74
CA ASN A 82 -2.82 5.04 3.09
C ASN A 82 -3.36 4.00 4.08
N ALA A 83 -2.79 3.94 5.29
CA ALA A 83 -3.23 3.00 6.31
C ALA A 83 -4.64 3.28 6.83
N LEU A 84 -4.99 4.56 6.99
CA LEU A 84 -6.33 4.99 7.35
C LEU A 84 -7.34 4.62 6.26
N ALA A 85 -7.10 4.99 5.00
CA ALA A 85 -8.01 4.70 3.88
C ALA A 85 -8.31 3.20 3.74
N LEU A 86 -7.26 2.38 3.73
CA LEU A 86 -7.37 0.92 3.65
C LEU A 86 -8.04 0.31 4.88
N THR A 87 -7.97 0.95 6.05
CA THR A 87 -8.70 0.52 7.26
C THR A 87 -10.19 0.82 7.13
N CYS A 88 -10.56 2.02 6.65
CA CYS A 88 -11.95 2.38 6.36
C CYS A 88 -12.58 1.41 5.33
N GLU A 89 -11.86 1.03 4.27
CA GLU A 89 -12.30 -0.01 3.31
C GLU A 89 -12.57 -1.37 3.98
N LYS A 90 -11.79 -1.76 5.00
CA LYS A 90 -12.02 -3.04 5.72
C LYS A 90 -13.19 -2.98 6.66
N PHE A 91 -13.65 -1.79 6.98
CA PHE A 91 -14.82 -1.52 7.80
C PHE A 91 -16.07 -1.19 6.95
N ASP A 92 -16.00 -1.43 5.63
CA ASP A 92 -17.03 -1.09 4.63
C ASP A 92 -17.45 0.41 4.67
N ASN A 93 -16.59 1.28 5.21
CA ASN A 93 -16.75 2.75 5.24
C ASN A 93 -16.11 3.38 3.98
N ASP A 94 -16.64 2.97 2.83
CA ASP A 94 -16.14 3.33 1.50
C ASP A 94 -16.15 4.86 1.25
N GLU A 95 -17.08 5.60 1.86
CA GLU A 95 -17.10 7.06 1.72
C GLU A 95 -15.92 7.75 2.41
N GLU A 96 -15.51 7.26 3.60
CA GLU A 96 -14.33 7.81 4.28
C GLU A 96 -13.06 7.41 3.56
N ALA A 97 -12.96 6.17 3.06
CA ALA A 97 -11.84 5.74 2.23
C ALA A 97 -11.67 6.65 0.98
N GLU A 98 -12.75 6.94 0.25
CA GLU A 98 -12.75 7.86 -0.89
C GLU A 98 -12.32 9.28 -0.50
N ARG A 99 -12.81 9.81 0.64
CA ARG A 99 -12.41 11.12 1.18
C ARG A 99 -10.91 11.16 1.48
N ILE A 100 -10.36 10.13 2.11
CA ILE A 100 -8.94 10.04 2.46
C ILE A 100 -8.07 9.91 1.20
N TYR A 101 -8.44 9.06 0.24
CA TYR A 101 -7.71 8.96 -1.03
C TYR A 101 -7.70 10.29 -1.77
N THR A 102 -8.84 10.97 -1.86
CA THR A 102 -8.96 12.32 -2.44
C THR A 102 -8.05 13.31 -1.70
N ARG A 103 -8.01 13.26 -0.36
CA ARG A 103 -7.11 14.10 0.46
C ARG A 103 -5.64 13.88 0.10
N ILE A 104 -5.17 12.63 -0.02
CA ILE A 104 -3.77 12.33 -0.39
C ILE A 104 -3.38 13.01 -1.70
N PHE A 105 -4.24 12.94 -2.72
CA PHE A 105 -3.97 13.59 -4.01
C PHE A 105 -4.11 15.12 -3.97
N SER A 106 -4.98 15.68 -3.11
CA SER A 106 -5.13 17.14 -2.95
C SER A 106 -3.91 17.79 -2.27
N LYS A 107 -3.04 16.99 -1.64
CA LYS A 107 -1.87 17.42 -0.86
C LYS A 107 -0.54 17.07 -1.52
N ASP A 108 -0.58 16.48 -2.72
CA ASP A 108 0.56 15.91 -3.43
C ASP A 108 1.36 14.85 -2.63
N SER A 109 0.81 14.34 -1.51
CA SER A 109 1.37 13.26 -0.69
C SER A 109 1.28 11.86 -1.33
N SER A 110 1.04 11.77 -2.65
CA SER A 110 0.81 10.49 -3.33
C SER A 110 2.10 9.67 -3.52
N THR A 111 2.04 8.38 -3.21
CA THR A 111 3.11 7.41 -3.50
C THR A 111 2.67 6.41 -4.57
N ILE A 112 3.58 5.59 -5.08
CA ILE A 112 3.26 4.49 -6.02
C ILE A 112 2.21 3.55 -5.40
N ALA A 113 2.39 3.20 -4.14
CA ALA A 113 1.40 2.47 -3.34
C ALA A 113 0.03 3.18 -3.30
N THR A 114 -0.04 4.51 -3.12
CA THR A 114 -1.33 5.24 -3.18
C THR A 114 -2.04 5.04 -4.51
N TYR A 115 -1.33 5.14 -5.65
CA TYR A 115 -1.92 4.88 -6.97
C TYR A 115 -2.44 3.45 -7.10
N ALA A 116 -1.70 2.46 -6.59
CA ALA A 116 -2.11 1.06 -6.62
C ALA A 116 -3.35 0.81 -5.74
N ASN A 117 -3.37 1.36 -4.53
CA ASN A 117 -4.42 1.17 -3.53
C ASN A 117 -5.73 1.83 -3.95
N TYR A 118 -5.71 3.13 -4.29
CA TYR A 118 -6.91 3.84 -4.73
C TYR A 118 -7.42 3.30 -6.07
N GLY A 119 -6.53 2.89 -6.99
CA GLY A 119 -6.93 2.21 -8.22
C GLY A 119 -7.60 0.86 -7.99
N ARG A 120 -7.17 0.09 -6.97
CA ARG A 120 -7.87 -1.15 -6.54
C ARG A 120 -9.25 -0.81 -5.95
N PHE A 121 -9.33 0.21 -5.10
CA PHE A 121 -10.59 0.65 -4.51
C PHE A 121 -11.61 1.05 -5.57
N LEU A 122 -11.22 1.86 -6.55
CA LEU A 122 -12.07 2.25 -7.68
C LEU A 122 -12.53 1.03 -8.51
N LEU A 123 -11.68 0.01 -8.70
CA LEU A 123 -12.10 -1.26 -9.34
C LEU A 123 -13.11 -2.04 -8.50
N TYR A 124 -12.95 -2.08 -7.17
CA TYR A 124 -13.91 -2.70 -6.26
C TYR A 124 -15.26 -1.98 -6.28
N ARG A 125 -15.26 -0.64 -6.46
CA ARG A 125 -16.45 0.21 -6.60
C ARG A 125 -17.05 0.20 -8.02
N GLU A 126 -16.64 -0.72 -8.89
CA GLU A 126 -17.07 -0.86 -10.29
C GLU A 126 -16.83 0.40 -11.17
N GLN A 127 -15.75 1.14 -10.90
CA GLN A 127 -15.34 2.36 -11.63
C GLN A 127 -14.04 2.14 -12.44
N PRO A 128 -14.04 1.26 -13.47
CA PRO A 128 -12.83 0.85 -14.16
C PRO A 128 -12.21 1.95 -15.02
N LYS A 129 -12.96 2.98 -15.45
CA LYS A 129 -12.43 4.09 -16.26
C LYS A 129 -11.59 5.03 -15.40
N GLU A 130 -12.12 5.38 -14.24
CA GLU A 130 -11.52 6.22 -13.22
C GLU A 130 -10.27 5.52 -12.66
N ALA A 131 -10.40 4.24 -12.32
CA ALA A 131 -9.29 3.38 -11.93
C ALA A 131 -8.18 3.35 -13.00
N ASN A 132 -8.52 3.05 -14.27
CA ASN A 132 -7.52 2.96 -15.34
C ASN A 132 -6.76 4.28 -15.53
N LYS A 133 -7.47 5.42 -15.55
CA LYS A 133 -6.87 6.75 -15.66
C LYS A 133 -5.87 7.03 -14.52
N LEU A 134 -6.24 6.68 -13.28
CA LEU A 134 -5.41 6.86 -12.10
C LEU A 134 -4.19 5.93 -12.11
N LEU A 135 -4.40 4.64 -12.39
CA LEU A 135 -3.36 3.61 -12.44
C LEU A 135 -2.33 3.94 -13.54
N LEU A 136 -2.78 4.43 -14.70
CA LEU A 136 -1.90 4.94 -15.76
C LEU A 136 -1.07 6.16 -15.32
N LYS A 137 -1.63 7.08 -14.52
CA LYS A 137 -0.88 8.22 -13.96
C LYS A 137 0.23 7.72 -13.03
N GLY A 138 -0.08 6.80 -12.12
CA GLY A 138 0.90 6.19 -11.23
C GLY A 138 1.99 5.40 -11.96
N TYR A 139 1.61 4.67 -13.01
CA TYR A 139 2.54 3.91 -13.84
C TYR A 139 3.51 4.84 -14.59
N LYS A 140 3.00 5.89 -15.25
CA LYS A 140 3.84 6.91 -15.90
C LYS A 140 4.80 7.58 -14.92
N TYR A 141 4.30 8.04 -13.78
CA TYR A 141 5.10 8.64 -12.71
C TYR A 141 6.24 7.71 -12.25
N THR A 142 5.99 6.41 -12.17
CA THR A 142 6.98 5.40 -11.79
C THR A 142 8.12 5.32 -12.81
N ILE A 143 7.79 5.23 -14.11
CA ILE A 143 8.77 5.18 -15.20
C ILE A 143 9.55 6.50 -15.31
N GLU A 144 8.86 7.64 -15.29
CA GLU A 144 9.45 8.99 -15.37
C GLU A 144 10.39 9.29 -14.18
N SER A 145 10.07 8.77 -13.00
CA SER A 145 10.92 8.89 -11.79
C SER A 145 12.03 7.85 -11.71
N ASN A 146 12.19 6.97 -12.72
CA ASN A 146 13.09 5.80 -12.70
C ASN A 146 12.95 4.94 -11.42
N LYS A 147 11.72 4.80 -10.90
CA LYS A 147 11.39 4.00 -9.72
C LYS A 147 11.06 2.58 -10.12
N TYR A 148 11.23 1.64 -9.19
CA TYR A 148 10.88 0.25 -9.40
C TYR A 148 9.36 0.09 -9.61
N PRO A 149 8.89 -0.50 -10.73
CA PRO A 149 7.48 -0.74 -10.97
C PRO A 149 6.89 -1.76 -10.00
N GLU A 150 6.05 -1.30 -9.07
CA GLU A 150 5.34 -2.18 -8.15
C GLU A 150 4.40 -3.13 -8.91
N PRO A 151 4.55 -4.46 -8.81
CA PRO A 151 3.73 -5.39 -9.58
C PRO A 151 2.23 -5.26 -9.30
N ALA A 152 1.84 -4.82 -8.10
CA ALA A 152 0.45 -4.58 -7.72
C ALA A 152 -0.20 -3.45 -8.55
N LEU A 153 0.53 -2.36 -8.80
CA LEU A 153 0.08 -1.25 -9.64
C LEU A 153 -0.20 -1.73 -11.08
N ILE A 154 0.75 -2.49 -11.65
CA ILE A 154 0.65 -3.01 -13.02
C ILE A 154 -0.45 -4.08 -13.12
N MET A 155 -0.61 -4.93 -12.11
CA MET A 155 -1.66 -5.94 -12.04
C MET A 155 -3.05 -5.30 -11.96
N ASN A 156 -3.24 -4.25 -11.15
CA ASN A 156 -4.49 -3.50 -11.10
C ASN A 156 -4.75 -2.80 -12.44
N LEU A 157 -3.71 -2.27 -13.10
CA LEU A 157 -3.83 -1.70 -14.44
C LEU A 157 -4.32 -2.75 -15.46
N ALA A 158 -3.77 -3.96 -15.42
CA ALA A 158 -4.22 -5.07 -16.26
C ALA A 158 -5.69 -5.46 -16.03
N ILE A 159 -6.12 -5.54 -14.76
CA ILE A 159 -7.52 -5.77 -14.39
C ILE A 159 -8.42 -4.64 -14.93
N SER A 160 -8.03 -3.38 -14.76
CA SER A 160 -8.81 -2.24 -15.27
C SER A 160 -9.00 -2.29 -16.78
N TYR A 161 -7.98 -2.68 -17.55
CA TYR A 161 -8.13 -2.87 -19.00
C TYR A 161 -9.03 -4.07 -19.36
N SER A 162 -9.03 -5.14 -18.56
CA SER A 162 -9.94 -6.28 -18.72
C SER A 162 -11.41 -5.87 -18.53
N GLU A 163 -11.70 -5.05 -17.51
CA GLU A 163 -13.04 -4.49 -17.29
C GLU A 163 -13.47 -3.51 -18.40
N LEU A 164 -12.51 -2.76 -18.95
CA LEU A 164 -12.72 -1.91 -20.13
C LEU A 164 -12.77 -2.70 -21.46
N LYS A 165 -12.66 -4.03 -21.43
CA LYS A 165 -12.64 -4.95 -22.58
C LYS A 165 -11.48 -4.72 -23.56
N ASP A 166 -10.43 -3.99 -23.17
CA ASP A 166 -9.17 -3.93 -23.91
C ASP A 166 -8.28 -5.11 -23.51
N CYS A 167 -8.63 -6.28 -24.05
CA CYS A 167 -7.93 -7.54 -23.88
C CYS A 167 -6.44 -7.47 -24.24
N LYS A 168 -6.07 -6.63 -25.21
CA LYS A 168 -4.69 -6.48 -25.67
C LYS A 168 -3.84 -5.78 -24.61
N SER A 169 -4.32 -4.65 -24.07
CA SER A 169 -3.65 -3.96 -22.97
C SER A 169 -3.69 -4.77 -21.68
N ALA A 170 -4.80 -5.45 -21.37
CA ALA A 170 -4.93 -6.30 -20.21
C ALA A 170 -3.86 -7.41 -20.16
N ILE A 171 -3.70 -8.18 -21.25
CA ILE A 171 -2.68 -9.24 -21.34
C ILE A 171 -1.26 -8.67 -21.36
N LYS A 172 -1.03 -7.50 -21.97
CA LYS A 172 0.27 -6.82 -21.95
C LYS A 172 0.69 -6.52 -20.51
N TYR A 173 -0.12 -5.76 -19.77
CA TYR A 173 0.22 -5.35 -18.41
C TYR A 173 0.23 -6.52 -17.42
N ALA A 174 -0.62 -7.55 -17.61
CA ALA A 174 -0.58 -8.73 -16.75
C ALA A 174 0.75 -9.52 -16.89
N ARG A 175 1.31 -9.61 -18.10
CA ARG A 175 2.64 -10.20 -18.32
C ARG A 175 3.76 -9.36 -17.72
N GLU A 176 3.71 -8.05 -17.94
CA GLU A 176 4.67 -7.08 -17.38
C GLU A 176 4.69 -7.16 -15.83
N ALA A 177 3.53 -7.23 -15.18
CA ALA A 177 3.41 -7.46 -13.74
C ALA A 177 4.07 -8.79 -13.29
N GLN A 178 4.00 -9.83 -14.11
CA GLN A 178 4.60 -11.14 -13.83
C GLN A 178 6.14 -11.11 -13.91
N GLU A 179 6.70 -10.28 -14.78
CA GLU A 179 8.14 -10.05 -14.93
C GLU A 179 8.71 -9.34 -13.69
N TYR A 180 8.02 -8.31 -13.19
CA TYR A 180 8.41 -7.60 -11.97
C TYR A 180 8.11 -8.37 -10.66
N ALA A 181 7.19 -9.34 -10.66
CA ALA A 181 6.89 -10.11 -9.46
C ALA A 181 8.11 -10.91 -8.95
N GLN A 182 8.61 -10.62 -7.75
CA GLN A 182 9.81 -11.29 -7.22
C GLN A 182 9.51 -12.67 -6.60
N ASN A 183 8.36 -12.85 -5.96
CA ASN A 183 8.01 -14.08 -5.25
C ASN A 183 7.08 -15.01 -6.06
N LYS A 184 7.10 -16.31 -5.74
CA LYS A 184 6.35 -17.36 -6.47
C LYS A 184 4.84 -17.25 -6.30
N ASP A 185 4.36 -16.81 -5.14
CA ASP A 185 2.93 -16.64 -4.86
C ASP A 185 2.31 -15.60 -5.81
N LEU A 186 2.91 -14.42 -5.85
CA LEU A 186 2.48 -13.31 -6.70
C LEU A 186 2.53 -13.67 -8.19
N LYS A 187 3.59 -14.38 -8.65
CA LYS A 187 3.63 -14.92 -10.03
C LYS A 187 2.49 -15.88 -10.33
N SER A 188 2.08 -16.70 -9.36
CA SER A 188 0.97 -17.66 -9.49
C SER A 188 -0.38 -16.94 -9.52
N ARG A 189 -0.59 -15.94 -8.66
CA ARG A 189 -1.79 -15.09 -8.65
C ARG A 189 -1.95 -14.34 -9.98
N ILE A 190 -0.87 -13.77 -10.51
CA ILE A 190 -0.88 -13.10 -11.81
C ILE A 190 -1.16 -14.09 -12.96
N ALA A 191 -0.66 -15.33 -12.89
CA ALA A 191 -0.98 -16.36 -13.88
C ALA A 191 -2.48 -16.71 -13.92
N VAL A 192 -3.15 -16.77 -12.76
CA VAL A 192 -4.61 -16.95 -12.68
C VAL A 192 -5.35 -15.75 -13.31
N ILE A 193 -4.90 -14.53 -13.06
CA ILE A 193 -5.47 -13.32 -13.67
C ILE A 193 -5.29 -13.35 -15.20
N ILE A 194 -4.12 -13.72 -15.72
CA ILE A 194 -3.88 -13.89 -17.17
C ILE A 194 -4.85 -14.90 -17.78
N GLN A 195 -5.12 -16.00 -17.09
CA GLN A 195 -6.05 -17.02 -17.56
C GLN A 195 -7.50 -16.50 -17.58
N HIS A 196 -7.94 -15.83 -16.51
CA HIS A 196 -9.28 -15.24 -16.45
C HIS A 196 -9.50 -14.14 -17.51
N ILE A 197 -8.49 -13.29 -17.75
CA ILE A 197 -8.53 -12.30 -18.84
C ILE A 197 -8.71 -13.01 -20.19
N ARG A 198 -8.01 -14.12 -20.45
CA ARG A 198 -8.17 -14.87 -21.71
C ARG A 198 -9.58 -15.42 -21.88
N GLU A 199 -10.16 -16.00 -20.83
CA GLU A 199 -11.52 -16.55 -20.84
C GLU A 199 -12.57 -15.47 -21.08
N LYS A 200 -12.41 -14.28 -20.48
CA LYS A 200 -13.28 -13.11 -20.69
C LYS A 200 -13.12 -12.45 -22.07
N CYS A 201 -12.10 -12.83 -22.82
CA CYS A 201 -11.69 -12.24 -24.10
C CYS A 201 -11.81 -13.21 -25.30
N GLN A 202 -12.50 -14.34 -25.11
CA GLN A 202 -12.95 -15.24 -26.17
C GLN A 202 -14.37 -14.89 -26.62
#